data_AF-A0A1E7GJ66-F1
#
_entry.id   AF-A0A1E7GJ66-F1
#
_cell.length_a   1.000
_cell.length_b   1.000
_cell.length_c   1.000
_cell.angle_alpha   90.00
_cell.angle_beta   90.00
_cell.angle_gamma   90.00
#
_symmetry.space_group_name_H-M   'P 1'
#
loop_
_entity.id
_entity.type
_entity.pdbx_description
1 polymer ?
#
loop_
_entity_poly.entity_id
_entity_poly.type
_entity_poly.pdbx_seq_one_letter_code
_entity_poly.pdbx_strand_id
1 'polypeptide(L)'
;MASKINNILFVCTGNICRSPFAEGLLRNALAAKGLKGIEADSAGLLALPGNSATSLAQRVAFEFGVDLSGHRAKSLSEELQAGCDLILVMEKSHEKAVLAAFPEAAGKVLLLRHFGRYGSRRRGIADPYGFQYEAYRFCFLDIEDAVSGLVEYLSGPTMVFEPIRVSCYEGYKANESPRSFEWAGKTIRITKIIDRWYDGSLDGRSDVSDYFKVQADDGSTYIIRYNRLFDNWAVMVK
;
A
#
# COMPACT_ATOMS: atom_id res chain seq x y z
N MET A 1 11.31 14.22 4.53
CA MET A 1 10.78 14.02 3.18
C MET A 1 9.75 12.90 3.26
N ALA A 2 8.49 13.10 2.86
CA ALA A 2 7.61 11.95 2.65
C ALA A 2 8.30 11.06 1.61
N SER A 3 8.57 9.80 1.95
CA SER A 3 9.24 8.88 1.04
C SER A 3 8.38 8.74 -0.22
N LYS A 4 8.93 9.16 -1.35
CA LYS A 4 8.30 8.99 -2.65
C LYS A 4 8.35 7.50 -3.00
N ILE A 5 7.20 6.87 -3.21
CA ILE A 5 7.11 5.47 -3.61
C ILE A 5 7.43 5.40 -5.09
N ASN A 6 8.61 4.91 -5.43
CA ASN A 6 9.03 4.68 -6.81
C ASN A 6 8.99 3.18 -7.13
N ASN A 7 9.45 2.31 -6.23
CA ASN A 7 9.59 0.89 -6.51
C ASN A 7 8.60 0.06 -5.69
N ILE A 8 7.67 -0.63 -6.37
CA ILE A 8 6.62 -1.45 -5.75
C ILE A 8 6.84 -2.92 -6.09
N LEU A 9 6.96 -3.76 -5.07
CA LEU A 9 7.17 -5.21 -5.20
C LEU A 9 5.94 -6.00 -4.74
N PHE A 10 5.33 -6.76 -5.64
CA PHE A 10 4.22 -7.66 -5.31
C PHE A 10 4.71 -9.05 -4.93
N VAL A 11 4.25 -9.58 -3.79
CA VAL A 11 4.72 -10.88 -3.27
C VAL A 11 3.55 -11.83 -3.03
N CYS A 12 3.66 -13.03 -3.61
CA CYS A 12 2.78 -14.15 -3.30
C CYS A 12 3.59 -15.42 -2.97
N THR A 13 2.96 -16.59 -2.98
CA THR A 13 3.66 -17.85 -2.69
C THR A 13 4.61 -18.22 -3.82
N GLY A 14 4.10 -18.51 -5.03
CA GLY A 14 4.91 -19.09 -6.11
C GLY A 14 5.36 -18.14 -7.21
N ASN A 15 4.89 -16.88 -7.21
CA ASN A 15 5.12 -15.91 -8.29
C ASN A 15 4.68 -16.39 -9.69
N ILE A 16 3.56 -17.12 -9.77
CA ILE A 16 3.02 -17.68 -11.02
C ILE A 16 1.53 -17.39 -11.27
N CYS A 17 0.84 -16.73 -10.33
CA CYS A 17 -0.58 -16.37 -10.46
C CYS A 17 -0.82 -14.93 -9.98
N ARG A 18 -0.87 -14.73 -8.65
CA ARG A 18 -1.34 -13.50 -8.00
C ARG A 18 -0.41 -12.30 -8.17
N SER A 19 0.87 -12.42 -7.82
CA SER A 19 1.79 -11.28 -7.95
C SER A 19 2.09 -10.88 -9.40
N PRO A 20 2.13 -11.79 -10.40
CA PRO A 20 2.19 -11.41 -11.81
C PRO A 20 0.95 -10.64 -12.29
N PHE A 21 -0.26 -11.01 -11.84
CA PHE A 21 -1.46 -10.22 -12.13
C PHE A 21 -1.31 -8.77 -11.65
N ALA A 22 -0.90 -8.60 -10.39
CA ALA A 22 -0.80 -7.29 -9.78
C ALA A 22 0.28 -6.41 -10.46
N GLU A 23 1.43 -6.99 -10.79
CA GLU A 23 2.50 -6.33 -11.55
C GLU A 23 2.01 -5.83 -12.91
N GLY A 24 1.39 -6.72 -13.70
CA GLY A 24 0.91 -6.39 -15.04
C GLY A 24 -0.20 -5.34 -15.02
N LEU A 25 -1.16 -5.48 -14.10
CA LEU A 25 -2.23 -4.49 -13.89
C LEU A 25 -1.67 -3.11 -13.52
N LEU A 26 -0.71 -3.05 -12.60
CA LEU A 26 -0.13 -1.78 -12.18
C LEU A 26 0.64 -1.13 -13.34
N ARG A 27 1.47 -1.87 -14.08
CA ARG A 27 2.20 -1.35 -15.25
C ARG A 27 1.24 -0.77 -16.29
N ASN A 28 0.19 -1.50 -16.65
CA ASN A 28 -0.81 -1.04 -17.60
C ASN A 28 -1.50 0.24 -17.11
N ALA A 29 -1.89 0.30 -15.84
CA ALA A 29 -2.57 1.45 -15.27
C ALA A 29 -1.65 2.69 -15.17
N LEU A 30 -0.39 2.52 -14.80
CA LEU A 30 0.61 3.60 -14.77
C LEU A 30 0.83 4.17 -16.18
N ALA A 31 0.98 3.31 -17.18
CA ALA A 31 1.12 3.70 -18.59
C ALA A 31 -0.12 4.45 -19.09
N ALA A 32 -1.32 3.93 -18.83
CA ALA A 32 -2.58 4.56 -19.24
C ALA A 32 -2.79 5.96 -18.63
N LYS A 33 -2.32 6.19 -17.39
CA LYS A 33 -2.36 7.50 -16.73
C LYS A 33 -1.16 8.40 -17.03
N GLY A 34 -0.15 7.91 -17.74
CA GLY A 34 1.10 8.64 -17.99
C GLY A 34 1.93 8.91 -16.73
N LEU A 35 1.75 8.11 -15.68
CA LEU A 35 2.52 8.23 -14.43
C LEU A 35 3.94 7.69 -14.65
N LYS A 36 4.94 8.54 -14.44
CA LYS A 36 6.36 8.20 -14.62
C LYS A 36 7.10 8.12 -13.29
N GLY A 37 8.17 7.32 -13.26
CA GLY A 37 9.03 7.17 -12.09
C GLY A 37 8.48 6.22 -11.03
N ILE A 38 7.47 5.41 -11.38
CA ILE A 38 7.01 4.29 -10.57
C ILE A 38 7.26 3.01 -11.37
N GLU A 39 7.96 2.07 -10.76
CA GLU A 39 8.25 0.75 -11.28
C GLU A 39 7.52 -0.30 -10.45
N ALA A 40 7.03 -1.31 -11.15
CA ALA A 40 6.32 -2.44 -10.57
C ALA A 40 7.09 -3.72 -10.87
N ASP A 41 7.26 -4.56 -9.86
CA ASP A 41 7.94 -5.84 -9.95
C ASP A 41 7.21 -6.90 -9.11
N SER A 42 7.50 -8.19 -9.32
CA SER A 42 6.90 -9.26 -8.52
C SER A 42 7.88 -10.37 -8.14
N ALA A 43 7.64 -10.99 -6.98
CA ALA A 43 8.41 -12.12 -6.49
C ALA A 43 7.53 -13.13 -5.73
N GLY A 44 8.13 -14.24 -5.33
CA GLY A 44 7.47 -15.29 -4.56
C GLY A 44 8.31 -15.79 -3.40
N LEU A 45 7.65 -16.12 -2.30
CA LEU A 45 8.31 -16.65 -1.10
C LEU A 45 8.85 -18.07 -1.32
N LEU A 46 8.15 -18.86 -2.14
CA LEU A 46 8.48 -20.24 -2.50
C LEU A 46 8.48 -20.37 -4.03
N ALA A 47 8.95 -19.34 -4.73
CA ALA A 47 9.03 -19.37 -6.18
C ALA A 47 10.04 -20.43 -6.64
N LEU A 48 9.75 -21.02 -7.79
CA LEU A 48 10.73 -21.80 -8.55
C LEU A 48 11.19 -20.91 -9.71
N PRO A 49 12.40 -20.32 -9.63
CA PRO A 49 12.85 -19.33 -10.60
C PRO A 49 12.80 -19.84 -12.04
N GLY A 50 12.33 -18.98 -12.96
CA GLY A 50 12.20 -19.30 -14.37
C GLY A 50 10.88 -19.96 -14.78
N ASN A 51 10.04 -20.39 -13.84
CA ASN A 51 8.70 -20.88 -14.18
C ASN A 51 7.87 -19.78 -14.82
N SER A 52 7.09 -20.12 -15.85
CA SER A 52 6.09 -19.20 -16.40
C SER A 52 4.94 -18.99 -15.41
N ALA A 53 4.16 -17.92 -15.60
CA ALA A 53 2.82 -17.87 -15.02
C ALA A 53 2.03 -19.13 -15.44
N THR A 54 1.06 -19.57 -14.62
CA THR A 54 0.26 -20.74 -15.00
C THR A 54 -0.55 -20.46 -16.26
N SER A 55 -0.91 -21.50 -17.03
CA SER A 55 -1.68 -21.33 -18.26
C SER A 55 -3.05 -20.66 -18.01
N LEU A 56 -3.72 -21.00 -16.91
CA LEU A 56 -4.96 -20.33 -16.50
C LEU A 56 -4.73 -18.88 -16.10
N ALA A 57 -3.62 -18.56 -15.41
CA ALA A 57 -3.29 -17.18 -15.11
C ALA A 57 -3.02 -16.38 -16.38
N GLN A 58 -2.17 -16.87 -17.29
CA GLN A 58 -1.91 -16.22 -18.57
C GLN A 58 -3.20 -15.96 -19.37
N ARG A 59 -4.07 -16.98 -19.44
CA ARG A 59 -5.36 -16.87 -20.14
C ARG A 59 -6.24 -15.77 -19.53
N VAL A 60 -6.46 -15.79 -18.21
CA VAL A 60 -7.29 -14.78 -17.54
C VAL A 60 -6.68 -13.39 -17.71
N ALA A 61 -5.39 -13.22 -17.46
CA ALA A 61 -4.73 -11.92 -17.61
C ALA A 61 -4.90 -11.34 -19.03
N PHE A 62 -4.72 -12.19 -20.05
CA PHE A 62 -4.84 -11.78 -21.44
C PHE A 62 -6.25 -11.28 -21.79
N GLU A 63 -7.30 -11.90 -21.24
CA GLU A 63 -8.69 -11.47 -21.43
C GLU A 63 -8.95 -10.04 -20.92
N PHE A 64 -8.17 -9.58 -19.95
CA PHE A 64 -8.21 -8.22 -19.41
C PHE A 64 -7.06 -7.32 -19.91
N GLY A 65 -6.39 -7.72 -21.01
CA GLY A 65 -5.35 -6.91 -21.65
C GLY A 65 -4.00 -6.91 -20.93
N VAL A 66 -3.74 -7.87 -20.05
CA VAL A 66 -2.45 -8.04 -19.37
C VAL A 66 -1.71 -9.24 -19.99
N ASP A 67 -0.56 -8.98 -20.62
CA ASP A 67 0.30 -10.03 -21.18
C ASP A 67 1.28 -10.57 -20.14
N LEU A 68 1.15 -11.85 -19.79
CA LEU A 68 2.05 -12.56 -18.87
C LEU A 68 2.96 -13.58 -19.57
N SER A 69 3.00 -13.63 -20.91
CA SER A 69 3.80 -14.60 -21.66
C SER A 69 5.32 -14.46 -21.39
N GLY A 70 5.78 -13.22 -21.20
CA GLY A 70 7.14 -12.88 -20.82
C GLY A 70 7.46 -13.08 -19.34
N HIS A 71 6.46 -13.30 -18.48
CA HIS A 71 6.66 -13.42 -17.03
C HIS A 71 7.52 -14.64 -16.68
N ARG A 72 8.48 -14.46 -15.78
CA ARG A 72 9.30 -15.54 -15.22
C ARG A 72 9.33 -15.38 -13.71
N ALA A 73 8.95 -16.45 -13.02
CA ALA A 73 8.95 -16.49 -11.57
C ALA A 73 10.35 -16.21 -11.03
N LYS A 74 10.43 -15.48 -9.92
CA LYS A 74 11.65 -15.26 -9.16
C LYS A 74 11.38 -15.28 -7.67
N SER A 75 12.38 -15.73 -6.91
CA SER A 75 12.32 -15.77 -5.46
C SER A 75 12.49 -14.37 -4.89
N LEU A 76 11.77 -14.08 -3.80
CA LEU A 76 12.04 -12.88 -3.01
C LEU A 76 13.45 -12.99 -2.44
N SER A 77 14.30 -12.00 -2.74
CA SER A 77 15.67 -11.91 -2.27
C SER A 77 15.91 -10.65 -1.45
N GLU A 78 17.03 -10.58 -0.73
CA GLU A 78 17.44 -9.41 0.02
C GLU A 78 17.60 -8.19 -0.90
N GLU A 79 18.14 -8.36 -2.11
CA GLU A 79 18.31 -7.27 -3.07
C GLU A 79 16.96 -6.71 -3.55
N LEU A 80 15.99 -7.58 -3.84
CA LEU A 80 14.65 -7.16 -4.25
C LEU A 80 13.92 -6.45 -3.12
N GLN A 81 14.00 -7.02 -1.90
CA GLN A 81 13.43 -6.40 -0.71
C GLN A 81 14.07 -5.03 -0.49
N ALA A 82 15.39 -4.90 -0.57
CA ALA A 82 16.09 -3.67 -0.25
C ALA A 82 15.84 -2.57 -1.29
N GLY A 83 15.73 -2.95 -2.58
CA GLY A 83 15.52 -2.04 -3.69
C GLY A 83 14.11 -1.47 -3.84
N CYS A 84 13.13 -1.95 -3.07
CA CYS A 84 11.75 -1.46 -3.13
C CYS A 84 11.37 -0.53 -1.97
N ASP A 85 10.46 0.40 -2.27
CA ASP A 85 9.89 1.34 -1.29
C ASP A 85 8.63 0.78 -0.63
N LEU A 86 7.96 -0.15 -1.30
CA LEU A 86 6.70 -0.76 -0.86
C LEU A 86 6.59 -2.22 -1.33
N ILE A 87 6.28 -3.11 -0.39
CA ILE A 87 6.04 -4.53 -0.63
C ILE A 87 4.56 -4.82 -0.39
N LEU A 88 3.87 -5.32 -1.41
CA LEU A 88 2.45 -5.63 -1.39
C LEU A 88 2.22 -7.14 -1.45
N VAL A 89 1.81 -7.71 -0.33
CA VAL A 89 1.56 -9.14 -0.18
C VAL A 89 0.09 -9.51 -0.37
N MET A 90 -0.18 -10.75 -0.78
CA MET A 90 -1.55 -11.22 -1.03
C MET A 90 -2.31 -11.65 0.23
N GLU A 91 -1.61 -12.09 1.28
CA GLU A 91 -2.21 -12.70 2.48
C GLU A 91 -1.40 -12.34 3.72
N LYS A 92 -2.02 -12.40 4.90
CA LYS A 92 -1.33 -12.12 6.19
C LYS A 92 -0.22 -13.11 6.49
N SER A 93 -0.35 -14.35 6.02
CA SER A 93 0.71 -15.37 6.12
C SER A 93 1.95 -14.94 5.36
N HIS A 94 1.80 -14.32 4.19
CA HIS A 94 2.91 -13.75 3.42
C HIS A 94 3.57 -12.59 4.15
N GLU A 95 2.79 -11.68 4.74
CA GLU A 95 3.33 -10.57 5.56
C GLU A 95 4.22 -11.11 6.68
N LYS A 96 3.71 -12.08 7.45
CA LYS A 96 4.47 -12.74 8.52
C LYS A 96 5.74 -13.42 8.00
N ALA A 97 5.66 -14.09 6.86
CA ALA A 97 6.81 -14.78 6.27
C ALA A 97 7.88 -13.80 5.77
N VAL A 98 7.47 -12.71 5.12
CA VAL A 98 8.39 -11.64 4.69
C VAL A 98 9.09 -11.04 5.90
N LEU A 99 8.34 -10.65 6.95
CA LEU A 99 8.92 -10.01 8.14
C LEU A 99 9.77 -10.97 8.98
N ALA A 100 9.51 -12.27 8.93
CA ALA A 100 10.36 -13.27 9.58
C ALA A 100 11.69 -13.46 8.86
N ALA A 101 11.69 -13.38 7.52
CA ALA A 101 12.90 -13.51 6.70
C ALA A 101 13.70 -12.19 6.61
N PHE A 102 12.99 -11.06 6.58
CA PHE A 102 13.51 -9.71 6.33
C PHE A 102 12.91 -8.71 7.34
N PRO A 103 13.35 -8.71 8.61
CA PRO A 103 12.82 -7.81 9.64
C PRO A 103 12.94 -6.32 9.29
N GLU A 104 13.96 -5.93 8.52
CA GLU A 104 14.19 -4.59 7.98
C GLU A 104 13.15 -4.15 6.94
N ALA A 105 12.32 -5.08 6.45
CA ALA A 105 11.14 -4.76 5.64
C ALA A 105 10.00 -4.17 6.48
N ALA A 106 10.11 -4.17 7.82
CA ALA A 106 9.12 -3.58 8.69
C ALA A 106 8.85 -2.11 8.31
N GLY A 107 7.58 -1.76 8.22
CA GLY A 107 7.14 -0.41 7.81
C GLY A 107 6.97 -0.24 6.30
N LYS A 108 7.40 -1.17 5.45
CA LYS A 108 7.12 -1.15 4.00
C LYS A 108 6.37 -2.37 3.47
N VAL A 109 5.96 -3.32 4.31
CA VAL A 109 5.15 -4.48 3.92
C VAL A 109 3.69 -4.24 4.27
N LEU A 110 2.78 -4.38 3.29
CA LEU A 110 1.34 -4.25 3.46
C LEU A 110 0.58 -5.30 2.66
N LEU A 111 -0.65 -5.60 3.07
CA LEU A 111 -1.59 -6.34 2.22
C LEU A 111 -1.97 -5.49 1.01
N LEU A 112 -1.92 -6.06 -0.19
CA LEU A 112 -2.44 -5.42 -1.40
C LEU A 112 -3.90 -4.99 -1.20
N ARG A 113 -4.70 -5.84 -0.53
CA ARG A 113 -6.13 -5.57 -0.30
C ARG A 113 -6.40 -4.31 0.54
N HIS A 114 -5.38 -3.76 1.19
CA HIS A 114 -5.49 -2.47 1.85
C HIS A 114 -5.94 -1.35 0.90
N PHE A 115 -5.54 -1.44 -0.37
CA PHE A 115 -5.90 -0.49 -1.41
C PHE A 115 -7.21 -0.85 -2.14
N GLY A 116 -7.93 -1.87 -1.69
CA GLY A 116 -9.23 -2.25 -2.26
C GLY A 116 -10.25 -1.11 -2.18
N ARG A 117 -10.96 -0.85 -3.29
CA ARG A 117 -12.02 0.18 -3.32
C ARG A 117 -13.34 -0.34 -2.76
N TYR A 118 -13.56 -1.66 -2.83
CA TYR A 118 -14.77 -2.30 -2.34
C TYR A 118 -14.48 -3.37 -1.29
N GLY A 119 -15.44 -3.66 -0.42
CA GLY A 119 -15.37 -4.75 0.55
C GLY A 119 -14.24 -4.62 1.59
N SER A 120 -14.00 -5.69 2.35
CA SER A 120 -13.02 -5.66 3.45
C SER A 120 -11.58 -5.45 2.95
N ARG A 121 -10.93 -4.41 3.47
CA ARG A 121 -9.51 -4.09 3.22
C ARG A 121 -8.52 -4.91 4.05
N ARG A 122 -9.01 -5.67 5.04
CA ARG A 122 -8.18 -6.43 6.02
C ARG A 122 -8.08 -7.93 5.74
N ARG A 123 -8.73 -8.42 4.70
CA ARG A 123 -8.67 -9.84 4.29
C ARG A 123 -7.54 -10.08 3.29
N GLY A 124 -7.13 -11.34 3.16
CA GLY A 124 -6.26 -11.76 2.06
C GLY A 124 -7.02 -11.92 0.75
N ILE A 125 -6.25 -12.00 -0.33
CA ILE A 125 -6.69 -12.38 -1.67
C ILE A 125 -6.48 -13.89 -1.81
N ALA A 126 -7.58 -14.61 -2.06
CA ALA A 126 -7.59 -16.07 -2.12
C ALA A 126 -6.64 -16.60 -3.21
N ASP A 127 -5.98 -17.73 -2.92
CA ASP A 127 -5.08 -18.39 -3.87
C ASP A 127 -5.87 -19.20 -4.92
N PRO A 128 -5.76 -18.88 -6.22
CA PRO A 128 -6.46 -19.65 -7.25
C PRO A 128 -5.69 -20.92 -7.66
N TYR A 129 -4.45 -21.11 -7.21
CA TYR A 129 -3.62 -22.22 -7.64
C TYR A 129 -4.27 -23.59 -7.35
N GLY A 130 -4.28 -24.48 -8.35
CA GLY A 130 -4.90 -25.80 -8.27
C GLY A 130 -6.42 -25.84 -8.48
N PHE A 131 -7.08 -24.69 -8.67
CA PHE A 131 -8.53 -24.60 -8.90
C PHE A 131 -8.90 -24.38 -10.38
N GLN A 132 -10.20 -24.34 -10.65
CA GLN A 132 -10.77 -24.10 -11.98
C GLN A 132 -10.61 -22.64 -12.42
N TYR A 133 -10.81 -22.40 -13.71
CA TYR A 133 -10.67 -21.08 -14.36
C TYR A 133 -11.41 -19.96 -13.62
N GLU A 134 -12.61 -20.22 -13.11
CA GLU A 134 -13.42 -19.23 -12.38
C GLU A 134 -12.69 -18.68 -11.15
N ALA A 135 -11.95 -19.53 -10.43
CA ALA A 135 -11.17 -19.12 -9.26
C ALA A 135 -10.06 -18.13 -9.65
N TYR A 136 -9.38 -18.38 -10.78
CA TYR A 136 -8.39 -17.45 -11.32
C TYR A 136 -9.01 -16.12 -11.72
N ARG A 137 -10.18 -16.15 -12.37
CA ARG A 137 -10.90 -14.94 -12.76
C ARG A 137 -11.37 -14.12 -11.56
N PHE A 138 -11.92 -14.77 -10.52
CA PHE A 138 -12.28 -14.09 -9.27
C PHE A 138 -11.07 -13.47 -8.60
N CYS A 139 -9.96 -14.20 -8.53
CA CYS A 139 -8.70 -13.71 -7.98
C CYS A 139 -8.18 -12.49 -8.76
N PHE A 140 -8.22 -12.54 -10.09
CA PHE A 140 -7.80 -11.44 -10.96
C PHE A 140 -8.62 -10.17 -10.69
N LEU A 141 -9.95 -10.27 -10.65
CA LEU A 141 -10.83 -9.14 -10.38
C LEU A 141 -10.63 -8.55 -8.97
N ASP A 142 -10.34 -9.40 -7.98
CA ASP A 142 -10.03 -8.95 -6.61
C ASP A 142 -8.72 -8.13 -6.55
N ILE A 143 -7.73 -8.53 -7.37
CA ILE A 143 -6.46 -7.82 -7.54
C ILE A 143 -6.65 -6.54 -8.35
N GLU A 144 -7.43 -6.56 -9.43
CA GLU A 144 -7.74 -5.38 -10.24
C GLU A 144 -8.36 -4.27 -9.41
N ASP A 145 -9.31 -4.61 -8.53
CA ASP A 145 -9.93 -3.64 -7.61
C ASP A 145 -8.88 -2.99 -6.68
N ALA A 146 -8.01 -3.81 -6.08
CA ALA A 146 -6.97 -3.32 -5.18
C ALA A 146 -5.88 -2.51 -5.91
N VAL A 147 -5.47 -2.92 -7.11
CA VAL A 147 -4.51 -2.19 -7.93
C VAL A 147 -5.11 -0.86 -8.40
N SER A 148 -6.40 -0.83 -8.73
CA SER A 148 -7.08 0.42 -9.11
C SER A 148 -7.04 1.45 -7.97
N GLY A 149 -7.36 1.04 -6.74
CA GLY A 149 -7.25 1.93 -5.58
C GLY A 149 -5.80 2.28 -5.22
N LEU A 150 -4.83 1.39 -5.48
CA LEU A 150 -3.41 1.71 -5.36
C LEU A 150 -3.02 2.82 -6.34
N VAL A 151 -3.47 2.73 -7.60
CA VAL A 151 -3.21 3.76 -8.60
C VAL A 151 -3.86 5.08 -8.20
N GLU A 152 -5.08 5.08 -7.67
CA GLU A 152 -5.72 6.28 -7.11
C GLU A 152 -4.88 6.88 -5.97
N TYR A 153 -4.38 6.06 -5.05
CA TYR A 153 -3.48 6.48 -3.98
C TYR A 153 -2.18 7.11 -4.52
N LEU A 154 -1.58 6.53 -5.56
CA LEU A 154 -0.36 7.04 -6.21
C LEU A 154 -0.62 8.30 -7.07
N SER A 155 -1.84 8.45 -7.61
CA SER A 155 -2.24 9.58 -8.48
C SER A 155 -2.82 10.77 -7.74
N GLY A 156 -3.19 10.60 -6.46
CA GLY A 156 -3.92 11.61 -5.70
C GLY A 156 -3.19 12.96 -5.69
N PRO A 157 -3.90 14.10 -5.59
CA PRO A 157 -3.27 15.40 -5.49
C PRO A 157 -2.25 15.35 -4.37
N THR A 158 -1.00 15.67 -4.69
CA THR A 158 0.10 15.71 -3.72
C THR A 158 -0.14 16.89 -2.79
N MET A 159 -1.07 16.75 -1.85
CA MET A 159 -0.95 17.47 -0.59
C MET A 159 0.39 17.00 -0.03
N VAL A 160 1.38 17.89 -0.09
CA VAL A 160 2.72 17.54 0.37
C VAL A 160 2.60 17.44 1.89
N PHE A 161 2.95 16.28 2.42
CA PHE A 161 2.93 16.03 3.85
C PHE A 161 4.38 15.89 4.30
N GLU A 162 4.84 16.76 5.19
CA GLU A 162 6.17 16.64 5.78
C GLU A 162 6.11 15.84 7.08
N PRO A 163 6.98 14.85 7.28
CA PRO A 163 7.03 14.08 8.54
C PRO A 163 7.24 15.00 9.75
N ILE A 164 6.47 14.77 10.81
CA ILE A 164 6.56 15.50 12.08
C ILE A 164 6.61 14.51 13.25
N ARG A 165 7.22 14.91 14.35
CA ARG A 165 7.05 14.21 15.63
C ARG A 165 5.89 14.83 16.38
N VAL A 166 4.98 14.01 16.89
CA VAL A 166 3.78 14.46 17.61
C VAL A 166 3.81 13.91 19.02
N SER A 167 3.45 14.76 19.98
CA SER A 167 3.17 14.34 21.36
C SER A 167 1.66 14.26 21.55
N CYS A 168 1.15 13.11 21.99
CA CYS A 168 -0.27 12.87 22.28
C CYS A 168 -0.52 12.86 23.80
N TYR A 169 -1.78 12.95 24.23
CA TYR A 169 -2.16 12.65 25.62
C TYR A 169 -1.99 11.14 25.91
N GLU A 170 -1.43 10.77 27.06
CA GLU A 170 -1.42 9.38 27.53
C GLU A 170 -2.87 8.94 27.85
N GLY A 171 -3.39 7.98 27.08
CA GLY A 171 -4.69 7.37 27.29
C GLY A 171 -4.90 6.21 26.31
N TYR A 172 -5.73 5.23 26.69
CA TYR A 172 -6.04 4.03 25.89
C TYR A 172 -6.22 4.39 24.40
N LYS A 173 -5.47 3.71 23.52
CA LYS A 173 -5.15 3.98 22.08
C LYS A 173 -6.26 4.49 21.13
N ALA A 174 -7.50 4.62 21.56
CA ALA A 174 -8.61 5.13 20.76
C ALA A 174 -8.78 6.66 20.80
N ASN A 175 -8.16 7.36 21.76
CA ASN A 175 -8.39 8.80 22.02
C ASN A 175 -7.14 9.70 21.93
N GLU A 176 -6.06 9.23 21.30
CA GLU A 176 -4.82 10.00 21.16
C GLU A 176 -5.08 11.28 20.35
N SER A 177 -5.26 12.38 21.07
CA SER A 177 -5.42 13.72 20.51
C SER A 177 -4.06 14.41 20.52
N PRO A 178 -3.59 14.94 19.38
CA PRO A 178 -2.28 15.56 19.28
C PRO A 178 -2.24 16.84 20.11
N ARG A 179 -1.20 16.99 20.95
CA ARG A 179 -0.99 18.14 21.86
C ARG A 179 0.04 19.12 21.32
N SER A 180 1.07 18.62 20.68
CA SER A 180 2.12 19.43 20.07
C SER A 180 2.82 18.63 19.00
N PHE A 181 3.49 19.32 18.09
CA PHE A 181 4.32 18.67 17.09
C PHE A 181 5.59 19.47 16.81
N GLU A 182 6.65 18.77 16.39
CA GLU A 182 7.91 19.35 15.94
C GLU A 182 7.90 19.48 14.42
N TRP A 183 8.08 20.71 13.93
CA TRP A 183 8.18 21.00 12.51
C TRP A 183 9.14 22.17 12.27
N ALA A 184 10.00 22.05 11.23
CA ALA A 184 11.01 23.06 10.87
C ALA A 184 11.90 23.52 12.06
N GLY A 185 12.25 22.61 12.98
CA GLY A 185 13.08 22.90 14.15
C GLY A 185 12.36 23.64 15.29
N LYS A 186 11.04 23.79 15.21
CA LYS A 186 10.21 24.44 16.23
C LYS A 186 9.20 23.46 16.81
N THR A 187 8.93 23.58 18.11
CA THR A 187 7.80 22.90 18.75
C THR A 187 6.58 23.80 18.67
N ILE A 188 5.52 23.31 18.03
CA ILE A 188 4.24 24.00 17.85
C ILE A 188 3.24 23.34 18.80
N ARG A 189 2.61 24.11 19.69
CA ARG A 189 1.61 23.56 20.63
C ARG A 189 0.22 23.71 20.05
N ILE A 190 -0.54 22.63 20.08
CA ILE A 190 -1.93 22.61 19.64
C ILE A 190 -2.79 23.16 20.78
N THR A 191 -3.46 24.28 20.54
CA THR A 191 -4.39 24.88 21.51
C THR A 191 -5.79 24.32 21.35
N LYS A 192 -6.17 23.94 20.12
CA LYS A 192 -7.52 23.45 19.80
C LYS A 192 -7.51 22.55 18.56
N ILE A 193 -8.23 21.43 18.62
CA ILE A 193 -8.60 20.66 17.42
C ILE A 193 -9.89 21.28 16.86
N ILE A 194 -9.81 21.83 15.65
CA ILE A 194 -10.92 22.48 14.95
C ILE A 194 -11.83 21.43 14.32
N ASP A 195 -11.23 20.42 13.67
CA ASP A 195 -11.96 19.37 12.96
C ASP A 195 -11.15 18.08 12.90
N ARG A 196 -11.83 16.94 12.78
CA ARG A 196 -11.24 15.61 12.58
C ARG A 196 -12.05 14.85 11.54
N TRP A 197 -11.39 14.41 10.48
CA TRP A 197 -11.99 13.57 9.45
C TRP A 197 -11.07 12.40 9.09
N TYR A 198 -11.62 11.43 8.35
CA TYR A 198 -10.94 10.21 7.93
C TYR A 198 -10.85 10.19 6.40
N ASP A 199 -9.91 9.44 5.82
CA ASP A 199 -9.97 9.22 4.37
C ASP A 199 -11.31 8.55 4.00
N GLY A 200 -12.05 9.22 3.11
CA GLY A 200 -13.46 8.97 2.86
C GLY A 200 -13.74 7.76 1.99
N SER A 201 -13.35 6.56 2.43
CA SER A 201 -13.97 5.36 1.90
C SER A 201 -15.36 5.18 2.54
N LEU A 202 -16.36 5.08 1.65
CA LEU A 202 -17.79 5.25 1.91
C LEU A 202 -18.43 4.25 2.90
N ASP A 203 -17.67 3.35 3.52
CA ASP A 203 -18.18 2.31 4.41
C ASP A 203 -17.74 2.44 5.89
N GLY A 204 -16.96 3.48 6.24
CA GLY A 204 -16.56 3.77 7.64
C GLY A 204 -15.71 2.67 8.30
N ARG A 205 -15.09 1.77 7.52
CA ARG A 205 -14.25 0.66 8.02
C ARG A 205 -12.83 0.70 7.44
N SER A 206 -12.47 1.83 6.88
CA SER A 206 -11.46 1.98 5.84
C SER A 206 -10.38 3.01 6.16
N ASP A 207 -10.34 3.53 7.38
CA ASP A 207 -9.53 4.71 7.70
C ASP A 207 -8.04 4.33 7.81
N VAL A 208 -7.30 4.63 6.75
CA VAL A 208 -5.83 4.50 6.72
C VAL A 208 -5.21 5.69 7.45
N SER A 209 -5.83 6.85 7.28
CA SER A 209 -5.34 8.11 7.82
C SER A 209 -6.41 8.87 8.59
N ASP A 210 -6.03 9.35 9.76
CA ASP A 210 -6.78 10.33 10.53
C ASP A 210 -6.23 11.71 10.20
N TYR A 211 -7.12 12.64 9.87
CA TYR A 211 -6.75 14.02 9.62
C TYR A 211 -7.28 14.90 10.74
N PHE A 212 -6.45 15.85 11.19
CA PHE A 212 -6.79 16.81 12.22
C PHE A 212 -6.49 18.20 11.69
N LYS A 213 -7.51 19.07 11.67
CA LYS A 213 -7.30 20.50 11.52
C LYS A 213 -7.11 21.08 12.91
N VAL A 214 -5.95 21.67 13.18
CA VAL A 214 -5.55 22.14 14.51
C VAL A 214 -5.20 23.63 14.49
N GLN A 215 -5.59 24.32 15.56
CA GLN A 215 -5.12 25.68 15.87
C GLN A 215 -3.92 25.58 16.80
N ALA A 216 -2.89 26.35 16.51
CA ALA A 216 -1.65 26.38 17.27
C ALA A 216 -1.50 27.65 18.13
N ASP A 217 -0.54 27.62 19.05
CA ASP A 217 -0.16 28.73 19.94
C ASP A 217 0.51 29.89 19.20
N ASP A 218 1.06 29.64 18.01
CA ASP A 218 1.54 30.66 17.09
C ASP A 218 0.42 31.40 16.32
N GLY A 219 -0.84 31.04 16.58
CA GLY A 219 -2.03 31.61 15.94
C GLY A 219 -2.37 31.01 14.56
N SER A 220 -1.53 30.12 14.02
CA SER A 220 -1.73 29.48 12.72
C SER A 220 -2.65 28.26 12.80
N THR A 221 -3.17 27.86 11.64
CA THR A 221 -3.95 26.63 11.49
C THR A 221 -3.18 25.64 10.62
N TYR A 222 -3.08 24.40 11.09
CA TYR A 222 -2.38 23.31 10.42
C TYR A 222 -3.35 22.16 10.14
N ILE A 223 -3.06 21.40 9.07
CA ILE A 223 -3.66 20.08 8.88
C ILE A 223 -2.55 19.07 9.16
N ILE A 224 -2.74 18.23 10.16
CA ILE A 224 -1.84 17.11 10.46
C ILE A 224 -2.57 15.80 10.19
N ARG A 225 -1.83 14.83 9.69
CA ARG A 225 -2.32 13.50 9.32
C ARG A 225 -1.58 12.46 10.12
N TYR A 226 -2.32 11.55 10.74
CA TYR A 226 -1.78 10.32 11.32
C TYR A 226 -2.10 9.16 10.39
N ASN A 227 -1.08 8.56 9.78
CA ASN A 227 -1.23 7.33 9.02
C ASN A 227 -1.14 6.14 9.98
N ARG A 228 -2.26 5.45 10.19
CA ARG A 228 -2.37 4.33 11.12
C ARG A 228 -1.63 3.08 10.66
N LEU A 229 -1.35 2.94 9.36
CA LEU A 229 -0.59 1.80 8.84
C LEU A 229 0.90 1.94 9.09
N PHE A 230 1.44 3.11 8.76
CA PHE A 230 2.88 3.38 8.85
C PHE A 230 3.27 3.97 10.21
N ASP A 231 2.31 4.07 11.14
CA ASP A 231 2.44 4.68 12.45
C ASP A 231 3.23 5.99 12.43
N ASN A 232 2.84 6.88 11.50
CA ASN A 232 3.56 8.11 11.28
C ASN A 232 2.64 9.33 11.18
N TRP A 233 3.19 10.46 11.61
CA TRP A 233 2.52 11.74 11.56
C TRP A 233 3.18 12.63 10.51
N ALA A 234 2.35 13.43 9.83
CA ALA A 234 2.84 14.42 8.89
C ALA A 234 1.98 15.69 8.92
N VAL A 235 2.59 16.85 8.70
CA VAL A 235 1.89 18.13 8.53
C VAL A 235 1.72 18.42 7.05
N MET A 236 0.55 18.89 6.65
CA MET A 236 0.28 19.36 5.31
C MET A 236 1.03 20.67 5.07
N VAL A 237 1.90 20.70 4.07
CA VAL A 237 2.55 21.90 3.56
C VAL A 237 1.89 22.30 2.23
N LYS A 238 1.76 23.61 2.02
CA LYS A 238 1.22 24.17 0.78
C LYS A 238 2.24 24.09 -0.34
#